data_AF-A0A535Y4A5-F1
#
_entry.id   AF-A0A535Y4A5-F1
#
_cell.length_a   1.000
_cell.length_b   1.000
_cell.length_c   1.000
_cell.angle_alpha   90.00
_cell.angle_beta   90.00
_cell.angle_gamma   90.00
#
_symmetry.space_group_name_H-M   'P 1'
#
loop_
_entity.id
_entity.type
_entity.pdbx_description
1 polymer ?
#
loop_
_entity_poly.entity_id
_entity_poly.type
_entity_poly.pdbx_seq_one_letter_code
_entity_poly.pdbx_strand_id
1 'polypeptide(L)'
;MQAGEDVALLIDDDARAARWLAPRSRPGHLHDRRCDLRVHRRGERRRRRGRRLLLRGLQRSDRAGLHRVDELPREDEHGGEGERRGNAPPDADAQRQRRDDRRHLRRGRRLSRTREGAVRPVGPGERHEKSTSVRGRYPHDLDDAIAVMRDAGFALDRVETESDRPTAGDLAQRALAEGYEACITAGGDGTVQSVAGALAGTDVVLGILPFGTHMNVAHGFGIPLEPIDAAHVIARKRVRSCDAGEVHGRIFFETAGIGLDAELAGAARHAERGRWRDAFDRIGRYVTQGTHRVNITIDDKTHAHRVMQILVLNSPYYGWGFPLLPDAAMDDGLLDVAVFPRMGRVALLRGVVALLRGEPLPHRPIRYRAKRIEMTSGAALAVHADGKIVGALPATFACRRGVLKVFA
;
A
#
# COMPACT_ATOMS: atom_id res chain seq x y z
N MET A 1 37.57 19.77 7.70
CA MET A 1 36.31 19.14 8.13
C MET A 1 36.25 17.77 7.49
N GLN A 2 36.03 16.71 8.27
CA GLN A 2 35.40 15.51 7.70
C GLN A 2 33.97 15.88 7.32
N ALA A 3 33.42 15.28 6.27
CA ALA A 3 31.98 15.30 6.08
C ALA A 3 31.34 14.51 7.23
N GLY A 4 30.12 14.88 7.65
CA GLY A 4 29.31 13.99 8.47
C GLY A 4 29.01 12.72 7.68
N GLU A 5 29.01 11.58 8.34
CA GLU A 5 28.52 10.33 7.76
C GLU A 5 26.98 10.34 7.87
N ASP A 6 26.27 10.05 6.78
CA ASP A 6 24.81 9.99 6.79
C ASP A 6 24.38 8.79 7.66
N VAL A 7 23.79 9.05 8.83
CA VAL A 7 23.47 7.99 9.81
C VAL A 7 22.14 7.33 9.43
N ALA A 8 22.18 6.05 9.08
CA ALA A 8 21.02 5.33 8.56
C ALA A 8 20.82 3.94 9.19
N LEU A 9 19.58 3.66 9.61
CA LEU A 9 19.20 2.36 10.17
C LEU A 9 18.84 1.40 9.04
N LEU A 10 19.56 0.29 8.91
CA LEU A 10 19.26 -0.79 7.98
C LEU A 10 18.39 -1.85 8.66
N ILE A 11 17.12 -1.95 8.23
CA ILE A 11 16.18 -2.97 8.68
C ILE A 11 16.24 -4.18 7.74
N ASP A 12 16.54 -5.34 8.31
CA ASP A 12 16.67 -6.64 7.64
C ASP A 12 15.50 -7.57 8.02
N ASP A 13 14.75 -8.08 7.04
CA ASP A 13 13.51 -8.86 7.25
C ASP A 13 13.66 -10.36 6.91
N ASP A 14 14.89 -10.92 6.92
CA ASP A 14 15.13 -12.36 6.65
C ASP A 14 14.32 -13.29 7.58
N ALA A 15 14.04 -12.87 8.81
CA ALA A 15 13.15 -13.56 9.75
C ALA A 15 11.74 -13.86 9.17
N ARG A 16 11.32 -13.14 8.12
CA ARG A 16 10.08 -13.40 7.35
C ARG A 16 10.32 -14.17 6.05
N ALA A 17 11.48 -14.02 5.41
CA ALA A 17 11.87 -14.85 4.27
C ALA A 17 11.92 -16.34 4.66
N ALA A 18 12.53 -16.66 5.82
CA ALA A 18 12.57 -18.00 6.40
C ALA A 18 11.16 -18.62 6.59
N ARG A 19 10.15 -17.82 6.90
CA ARG A 19 8.78 -18.27 7.19
C ARG A 19 8.00 -18.74 5.96
N TRP A 20 8.32 -18.23 4.77
CA TRP A 20 7.77 -18.75 3.50
C TRP A 20 8.49 -20.01 3.00
N LEU A 21 9.71 -20.26 3.48
CA LEU A 21 10.55 -21.40 3.08
C LEU A 21 10.29 -22.68 3.89
N ALA A 22 9.49 -22.61 4.97
CA ALA A 22 9.12 -23.77 5.78
C ALA A 22 8.11 -24.67 5.03
N PRO A 23 8.43 -25.94 4.73
CA PRO A 23 7.46 -26.85 4.13
C PRO A 23 6.30 -27.09 5.10
N ARG A 24 5.05 -26.87 4.65
CA ARG A 24 3.86 -27.28 5.39
C ARG A 24 3.79 -28.80 5.43
N SER A 25 4.43 -29.40 6.43
CA SER A 25 4.37 -30.82 6.74
C SER A 25 2.92 -31.25 6.96
N ARG A 26 2.37 -31.98 5.98
CA ARG A 26 1.07 -32.64 6.14
C ARG A 26 1.18 -33.62 7.32
N PRO A 27 0.13 -33.77 8.16
CA PRO A 27 0.05 -34.90 9.07
C PRO A 27 -0.12 -36.18 8.25
N GLY A 28 1.01 -36.82 7.91
CA GLY A 28 1.03 -38.10 7.21
C GLY A 28 0.62 -39.23 8.14
N HIS A 29 -0.34 -40.05 7.71
CA HIS A 29 -0.70 -41.27 8.43
C HIS A 29 0.52 -42.19 8.54
N LEU A 30 0.79 -42.73 9.73
CA LEU A 30 1.76 -43.81 9.88
C LEU A 30 1.22 -45.05 9.17
N HIS A 31 1.99 -45.57 8.21
CA HIS A 31 1.90 -46.97 7.80
C HIS A 31 3.21 -47.66 8.17
N ASP A 32 3.10 -48.77 8.90
CA ASP A 32 4.25 -49.54 9.40
C ASP A 32 5.12 -50.07 8.25
N ARG A 33 6.42 -49.71 8.28
CA ARG A 33 7.50 -50.52 7.72
C ARG A 33 8.71 -50.50 8.65
N ARG A 34 8.97 -51.64 9.28
CA ARG A 34 10.20 -51.93 10.03
C ARG A 34 11.42 -51.90 9.11
N CYS A 35 12.47 -51.22 9.53
CA CYS A 35 13.85 -51.55 9.18
C CYS A 35 14.70 -51.50 10.46
N ASP A 36 15.40 -52.58 10.77
CA ASP A 36 16.33 -52.65 11.91
C ASP A 36 17.60 -51.84 11.64
N LEU A 37 18.05 -51.08 12.63
CA LEU A 37 19.45 -50.64 12.73
C LEU A 37 19.83 -50.46 14.21
N ARG A 38 20.72 -51.34 14.71
CA ARG A 38 21.19 -51.33 16.10
C ARG A 38 22.42 -50.43 16.23
N VAL A 39 22.35 -49.37 17.05
CA VAL A 39 23.53 -48.71 17.65
C VAL A 39 23.25 -48.39 19.13
N HIS A 40 24.32 -48.28 19.93
CA HIS A 40 24.37 -48.35 21.39
C HIS A 40 23.42 -47.47 22.21
N ARG A 41 22.98 -48.03 23.35
CA ARG A 41 22.57 -47.27 24.56
C ARG A 41 23.79 -46.85 25.38
N ARG A 42 23.84 -45.60 25.84
CA ARG A 42 24.54 -45.17 27.08
C ARG A 42 23.89 -43.91 27.66
N GLY A 43 23.48 -43.98 28.94
CA GLY A 43 23.09 -42.83 29.78
C GLY A 43 21.83 -42.04 29.37
N GLU A 44 21.10 -41.37 30.26
CA GLU A 44 20.98 -41.51 31.72
C GLU A 44 19.50 -41.31 32.13
N ARG A 45 19.16 -41.53 33.41
CA ARG A 45 17.80 -41.32 33.95
C ARG A 45 17.84 -40.54 35.26
N ARG A 46 16.72 -39.87 35.55
CA ARG A 46 16.39 -39.12 36.80
C ARG A 46 16.98 -37.68 36.78
N ARG A 47 16.40 -36.69 37.49
CA ARG A 47 15.40 -36.74 38.59
C ARG A 47 14.16 -35.84 38.35
N ARG A 48 13.05 -36.19 39.01
CA ARG A 48 11.89 -35.32 39.28
C ARG A 48 11.99 -34.73 40.70
N ARG A 49 11.17 -33.70 40.98
CA ARG A 49 10.82 -33.01 42.25
C ARG A 49 11.46 -31.61 42.39
N GLY A 50 10.74 -30.57 42.82
CA GLY A 50 9.29 -30.48 43.06
C GLY A 50 8.84 -29.32 43.99
N ARG A 51 7.52 -29.28 44.28
CA ARG A 51 6.74 -28.27 45.06
C ARG A 51 6.55 -26.92 44.31
N ARG A 52 5.39 -26.24 44.30
CA ARG A 52 4.19 -26.01 45.17
C ARG A 52 4.31 -24.87 46.19
N LEU A 53 3.17 -24.16 46.35
CA LEU A 53 2.83 -23.07 47.30
C LEU A 53 3.33 -21.68 46.84
N LEU A 54 2.62 -20.57 47.09
CA LEU A 54 1.45 -20.33 47.99
C LEU A 54 0.31 -19.52 47.30
N LEU A 55 -0.75 -19.23 48.04
CA LEU A 55 -1.98 -18.54 47.63
C LEU A 55 -2.44 -17.56 48.75
N ARG A 56 -3.35 -16.63 48.41
CA ARG A 56 -3.94 -15.55 49.26
C ARG A 56 -3.01 -14.35 49.50
N GLY A 57 -3.48 -13.10 49.58
CA GLY A 57 -4.81 -12.53 49.25
C GLY A 57 -5.46 -11.68 50.37
N LEU A 58 -6.16 -10.60 49.96
CA LEU A 58 -7.14 -9.73 50.64
C LEU A 58 -7.64 -8.77 49.52
N GLN A 59 -8.91 -8.48 49.21
CA GLN A 59 -10.19 -8.29 49.92
C GLN A 59 -10.46 -6.91 50.54
N ARG A 60 -11.33 -6.14 49.83
CA ARG A 60 -12.30 -5.14 50.34
C ARG A 60 -11.67 -3.85 50.94
N SER A 61 -12.39 -2.74 51.14
CA SER A 61 -13.85 -2.53 51.18
C SER A 61 -14.26 -1.11 50.70
N ASP A 62 -15.51 -1.00 50.19
CA ASP A 62 -16.51 0.06 50.50
C ASP A 62 -16.21 1.58 50.26
N ARG A 63 -17.19 2.51 50.27
CA ARG A 63 -18.58 2.56 49.74
C ARG A 63 -19.14 3.99 49.93
N ALA A 64 -20.11 4.40 49.07
CA ALA A 64 -20.89 5.66 49.16
C ALA A 64 -20.08 6.98 48.97
N GLY A 65 -20.70 8.12 48.60
CA GLY A 65 -22.12 8.31 48.27
C GLY A 65 -22.45 9.65 47.57
N LEU A 66 -23.64 9.66 46.97
CA LEU A 66 -24.49 10.77 46.51
C LEU A 66 -24.20 12.20 47.04
N HIS A 67 -24.38 13.22 46.19
CA HIS A 67 -25.17 14.41 46.54
C HIS A 67 -25.68 15.23 45.33
N ARG A 68 -26.58 16.18 45.65
CA ARG A 68 -27.24 17.22 44.82
C ARG A 68 -27.44 18.45 45.75
N VAL A 69 -27.86 19.67 45.36
CA VAL A 69 -28.69 20.29 44.28
C VAL A 69 -28.32 21.80 44.21
N ASP A 70 -28.58 22.66 43.21
CA ASP A 70 -28.99 22.60 41.78
C ASP A 70 -28.87 24.03 41.15
N GLU A 71 -29.25 24.20 39.87
CA GLU A 71 -29.85 25.42 39.25
C GLU A 71 -29.02 26.68 38.82
N LEU A 72 -29.73 27.57 38.10
CA LEU A 72 -29.29 28.78 37.35
C LEU A 72 -29.71 30.08 38.10
N PRO A 73 -29.27 31.29 37.66
CA PRO A 73 -29.97 32.08 36.62
C PRO A 73 -29.01 32.57 35.49
N ARG A 74 -29.38 33.15 34.32
CA ARG A 74 -30.43 34.13 33.94
C ARG A 74 -30.18 35.56 34.51
N GLU A 75 -30.71 36.66 33.97
CA GLU A 75 -31.59 36.90 32.80
C GLU A 75 -30.85 37.68 31.67
N ASP A 76 -31.58 38.23 30.69
CA ASP A 76 -31.10 38.72 29.38
C ASP A 76 -31.05 40.28 29.31
N GLU A 77 -31.35 41.09 28.27
CA GLU A 77 -31.96 40.97 26.93
C GLU A 77 -31.64 42.24 26.05
N HIS A 78 -32.54 42.65 25.12
CA HIS A 78 -32.59 43.85 24.25
C HIS A 78 -31.58 43.98 23.07
N GLY A 79 -31.98 44.41 21.87
CA GLY A 79 -33.34 44.69 21.35
C GLY A 79 -33.33 45.64 20.13
N GLY A 80 -34.14 45.38 19.08
CA GLY A 80 -34.28 46.28 17.92
C GLY A 80 -34.92 45.65 16.67
N GLU A 81 -36.16 46.04 16.35
CA GLU A 81 -36.92 45.59 15.17
C GLU A 81 -36.78 46.56 13.97
N GLY A 82 -37.10 46.09 12.75
CA GLY A 82 -37.00 46.92 11.53
C GLY A 82 -37.63 46.31 10.26
N GLU A 83 -38.93 46.54 10.06
CA GLU A 83 -39.71 46.24 8.85
C GLU A 83 -39.29 47.08 7.60
N ARG A 84 -39.63 46.84 6.30
CA ARG A 84 -40.48 45.87 5.56
C ARG A 84 -40.25 46.00 4.03
N ARG A 85 -40.54 44.93 3.25
CA ARG A 85 -40.93 44.90 1.79
C ARG A 85 -39.89 45.40 0.75
N GLY A 86 -39.88 44.93 -0.52
CA GLY A 86 -40.64 43.84 -1.17
C GLY A 86 -40.58 43.85 -2.72
N ASN A 87 -41.28 42.89 -3.36
CA ASN A 87 -41.56 42.73 -4.81
C ASN A 87 -40.44 42.25 -5.77
N ALA A 88 -40.86 41.94 -7.02
CA ALA A 88 -40.30 40.95 -7.94
C ALA A 88 -40.08 41.51 -9.38
N PRO A 89 -39.46 40.76 -10.33
CA PRO A 89 -39.02 41.29 -11.64
C PRO A 89 -40.07 41.19 -12.77
N PRO A 90 -39.90 41.95 -13.86
CA PRO A 90 -39.47 41.41 -15.17
C PRO A 90 -38.14 42.08 -15.63
N ASP A 91 -37.58 42.00 -16.84
CA ASP A 91 -37.88 41.40 -18.18
C ASP A 91 -36.63 40.57 -18.64
N ALA A 92 -36.57 39.72 -19.69
CA ALA A 92 -37.20 39.58 -21.01
C ALA A 92 -36.54 40.32 -22.21
N ASP A 93 -36.33 39.58 -23.30
CA ASP A 93 -35.83 39.91 -24.66
C ASP A 93 -34.59 40.80 -24.91
N ALA A 94 -33.51 40.15 -25.40
CA ALA A 94 -32.61 40.72 -26.41
C ALA A 94 -32.05 39.63 -27.36
N GLN A 95 -32.23 39.85 -28.66
CA GLN A 95 -31.92 38.92 -29.76
C GLN A 95 -30.40 38.82 -30.02
N ARG A 96 -29.80 37.63 -30.25
CA ARG A 96 -29.74 36.81 -31.50
C ARG A 96 -28.72 37.34 -32.54
N GLN A 97 -28.08 36.41 -33.28
CA GLN A 97 -26.93 36.61 -34.18
C GLN A 97 -25.61 36.99 -33.46
N ARG A 98 -24.41 36.58 -33.92
CA ARG A 98 -24.01 35.89 -35.16
C ARG A 98 -23.29 34.55 -34.89
N ARG A 99 -23.32 33.68 -35.90
CA ARG A 99 -22.46 32.48 -36.03
C ARG A 99 -21.21 32.80 -36.85
N ASP A 100 -20.26 31.86 -36.80
CA ASP A 100 -19.27 31.50 -37.84
C ASP A 100 -18.44 32.63 -38.48
N ASP A 101 -17.12 32.54 -38.32
CA ASP A 101 -16.28 32.49 -39.51
C ASP A 101 -15.07 31.55 -39.35
N ARG A 102 -14.37 31.27 -40.46
CA ARG A 102 -13.69 30.00 -40.69
C ARG A 102 -12.16 30.05 -40.62
N ARG A 103 -11.62 28.84 -40.48
CA ARG A 103 -10.26 28.42 -40.84
C ARG A 103 -9.66 29.24 -42.00
N HIS A 104 -8.42 29.72 -41.85
CA HIS A 104 -7.23 29.10 -42.44
C HIS A 104 -6.01 30.03 -42.36
N LEU A 105 -4.87 29.52 -41.89
CA LEU A 105 -3.58 29.68 -42.57
C LEU A 105 -2.53 28.69 -41.99
N ARG A 106 -1.71 28.11 -42.88
CA ARG A 106 -0.55 27.27 -42.53
C ARG A 106 0.73 27.99 -42.97
N ARG A 107 1.73 28.05 -42.08
CA ARG A 107 3.15 27.67 -42.31
C ARG A 107 4.14 28.54 -41.52
N GLY A 108 4.79 27.90 -40.54
CA GLY A 108 6.24 27.74 -40.59
C GLY A 108 7.15 28.88 -40.12
N ARG A 109 7.79 28.67 -38.97
CA ARG A 109 9.23 28.89 -38.81
C ARG A 109 9.85 27.70 -38.06
N ARG A 110 10.91 27.10 -38.61
CA ARG A 110 11.81 26.23 -37.86
C ARG A 110 12.73 27.14 -37.03
N LEU A 111 12.92 26.84 -35.76
CA LEU A 111 14.15 27.13 -35.05
C LEU A 111 14.57 25.89 -34.27
N SER A 112 15.86 25.58 -34.34
CA SER A 112 16.46 24.42 -33.70
C SER A 112 16.79 24.71 -32.24
N ARG A 113 16.44 23.78 -31.35
CA ARG A 113 17.14 23.59 -30.07
C ARG A 113 17.62 22.16 -29.95
N THR A 114 18.72 22.00 -29.23
CA THR A 114 19.49 20.77 -29.08
C THR A 114 18.72 19.70 -28.28
N ARG A 115 19.07 18.43 -28.50
CA ARG A 115 18.58 17.31 -27.70
C ARG A 115 19.56 17.03 -26.56
N GLU A 116 19.05 17.04 -25.34
CA GLU A 116 19.72 16.48 -24.17
C GLU A 116 18.88 15.31 -23.61
N GLY A 117 19.53 14.32 -23.04
CA GLY A 117 18.98 13.50 -21.95
C GLY A 117 17.70 12.68 -22.14
N ALA A 118 17.21 12.43 -23.37
CA ALA A 118 15.99 11.63 -23.57
C ALA A 118 16.20 10.14 -23.23
N VAL A 119 15.90 9.75 -21.98
CA VAL A 119 15.87 8.35 -21.54
C VAL A 119 14.89 7.57 -22.41
N ARG A 120 15.35 6.45 -23.00
CA ARG A 120 14.49 5.56 -23.78
C ARG A 120 13.67 4.68 -22.85
N PRO A 121 12.35 4.48 -23.09
CA PRO A 121 11.63 3.40 -22.44
C PRO A 121 12.22 2.06 -22.89
N VAL A 122 12.50 1.17 -21.94
CA VAL A 122 12.95 -0.20 -22.22
C VAL A 122 11.77 -0.98 -22.82
N GLY A 123 11.99 -1.60 -23.98
CA GLY A 123 10.95 -2.39 -24.64
C GLY A 123 10.74 -3.75 -23.96
N PRO A 124 9.52 -4.32 -23.96
CA PRO A 124 9.26 -5.64 -23.39
C PRO A 124 9.87 -6.73 -24.29
N GLY A 125 11.14 -7.07 -24.04
CA GLY A 125 11.92 -7.94 -24.94
C GLY A 125 12.92 -8.89 -24.29
N GLU A 126 13.35 -8.67 -23.04
CA GLU A 126 14.37 -9.52 -22.40
C GLU A 126 13.76 -10.48 -21.38
N ARG A 127 13.77 -11.75 -21.79
CA ARG A 127 13.20 -12.90 -21.10
C ARG A 127 14.07 -13.28 -19.90
N HIS A 128 13.94 -12.54 -18.81
CA HIS A 128 14.62 -12.82 -17.54
C HIS A 128 14.35 -14.26 -17.11
N GLU A 129 15.40 -15.08 -17.17
CA GLU A 129 15.38 -16.47 -16.75
C GLU A 129 15.21 -16.50 -15.23
N LYS A 130 14.13 -17.10 -14.75
CA LYS A 130 13.77 -17.05 -13.33
C LYS A 130 14.73 -17.91 -12.52
N SER A 131 15.82 -17.30 -12.04
CA SER A 131 16.81 -17.92 -11.19
C SER A 131 16.17 -18.49 -9.91
N THR A 132 16.06 -19.82 -9.83
CA THR A 132 15.43 -20.55 -8.73
C THR A 132 16.36 -20.71 -7.52
N SER A 133 17.07 -19.65 -7.13
CA SER A 133 18.13 -19.71 -6.11
C SER A 133 18.26 -18.49 -5.17
N VAL A 134 17.18 -17.75 -4.91
CA VAL A 134 17.10 -16.71 -3.84
C VAL A 134 17.79 -17.17 -2.54
N ARG A 135 17.61 -18.46 -2.22
CA ARG A 135 18.12 -19.18 -1.05
C ARG A 135 19.65 -19.20 -0.86
N GLY A 136 20.44 -18.85 -1.87
CA GLY A 136 21.91 -18.82 -1.80
C GLY A 136 22.54 -17.47 -2.08
N ARG A 137 21.74 -16.44 -2.38
CA ARG A 137 22.21 -15.13 -2.83
C ARG A 137 21.98 -14.03 -1.80
N TYR A 138 20.85 -14.07 -1.08
CA TYR A 138 20.41 -13.03 -0.12
C TYR A 138 21.54 -12.51 0.81
N PRO A 139 22.34 -13.36 1.51
CA PRO A 139 23.33 -12.84 2.45
C PRO A 139 24.47 -12.10 1.75
N HIS A 140 24.93 -12.62 0.61
CA HIS A 140 25.99 -12.00 -0.19
C HIS A 140 25.50 -10.71 -0.86
N ASP A 141 24.34 -10.76 -1.54
CA ASP A 141 23.73 -9.59 -2.19
C ASP A 141 23.44 -8.45 -1.18
N LEU A 142 23.15 -8.77 0.09
CA LEU A 142 22.94 -7.78 1.16
C LEU A 142 24.25 -7.24 1.73
N ASP A 143 25.24 -8.08 2.00
CA ASP A 143 26.55 -7.62 2.52
C ASP A 143 27.32 -6.80 1.46
N ASP A 144 27.21 -7.14 0.17
CA ASP A 144 27.73 -6.35 -0.95
C ASP A 144 26.98 -5.02 -1.11
N ALA A 145 25.64 -5.02 -0.95
CA ALA A 145 24.84 -3.79 -0.93
C ALA A 145 25.22 -2.86 0.26
N ILE A 146 25.52 -3.44 1.43
CA ILE A 146 26.04 -2.71 2.60
C ILE A 146 27.40 -2.08 2.30
N ALA A 147 28.30 -2.79 1.60
CA ALA A 147 29.58 -2.24 1.18
C ALA A 147 29.41 -1.03 0.24
N VAL A 148 28.58 -1.16 -0.81
CA VAL A 148 28.26 -0.06 -1.76
C VAL A 148 27.77 1.21 -1.05
N MET A 149 26.96 1.06 0.00
CA MET A 149 26.45 2.21 0.75
C MET A 149 27.47 2.78 1.74
N ARG A 150 28.30 1.94 2.37
CA ARG A 150 29.41 2.40 3.24
C ARG A 150 30.47 3.17 2.45
N ASP A 151 30.84 2.70 1.26
CA ASP A 151 31.75 3.40 0.34
C ASP A 151 31.19 4.76 -0.13
N ALA A 152 29.86 4.94 -0.09
CA ALA A 152 29.18 6.21 -0.34
C ALA A 152 29.04 7.12 0.90
N GLY A 153 29.65 6.74 2.03
CA GLY A 153 29.62 7.50 3.28
C GLY A 153 28.28 7.44 4.01
N PHE A 154 27.68 6.26 4.13
CA PHE A 154 26.60 5.99 5.09
C PHE A 154 27.15 5.26 6.33
N ALA A 155 26.86 5.78 7.51
CA ALA A 155 27.03 5.05 8.77
C ALA A 155 25.83 4.10 8.96
N LEU A 156 26.04 2.81 8.73
CA LEU A 156 24.99 1.79 8.68
C LEU A 156 24.95 0.88 9.92
N ASP A 157 23.94 1.11 10.76
CA ASP A 157 23.54 0.21 11.85
C ASP A 157 22.47 -0.77 11.35
N ARG A 158 22.83 -2.06 11.25
CA ARG A 158 21.96 -3.15 10.79
C ARG A 158 21.20 -3.77 11.97
N VAL A 159 19.90 -3.93 11.81
CA VAL A 159 19.00 -4.60 12.77
C VAL A 159 17.99 -5.50 12.07
N GLU A 160 17.81 -6.71 12.61
CA GLU A 160 16.86 -7.70 12.09
C GLU A 160 15.45 -7.46 12.65
N THR A 161 14.42 -7.80 11.86
CA THR A 161 13.04 -7.92 12.36
C THR A 161 12.84 -9.24 13.09
N GLU A 162 11.78 -9.32 13.89
CA GLU A 162 11.33 -10.58 14.47
C GLU A 162 9.98 -11.07 13.90
N SER A 163 9.70 -12.34 14.17
CA SER A 163 8.47 -13.03 13.78
C SER A 163 7.19 -12.48 14.44
N ASP A 164 7.31 -11.59 15.44
CA ASP A 164 6.20 -10.91 16.11
C ASP A 164 6.57 -9.44 16.43
N ARG A 165 7.55 -9.22 17.32
CA ARG A 165 8.10 -7.91 17.71
C ARG A 165 9.61 -7.99 17.96
N PRO A 166 10.42 -6.99 17.54
CA PRO A 166 10.02 -5.78 16.81
C PRO A 166 9.66 -6.08 15.34
N THR A 167 8.68 -5.35 14.82
CA THR A 167 8.39 -5.31 13.38
C THR A 167 9.23 -4.24 12.70
N ALA A 168 9.34 -4.29 11.35
CA ALA A 168 10.00 -3.24 10.58
C ALA A 168 9.43 -1.82 10.88
N GLY A 169 8.11 -1.69 11.09
CA GLY A 169 7.52 -0.41 11.49
C GLY A 169 7.94 0.06 12.88
N ASP A 170 8.20 -0.85 13.82
CA ASP A 170 8.69 -0.51 15.16
C ASP A 170 10.16 -0.07 15.13
N LEU A 171 10.97 -0.74 14.31
CA LEU A 171 12.37 -0.37 14.07
C LEU A 171 12.46 1.00 13.38
N ALA A 172 11.56 1.30 12.45
CA ALA A 172 11.46 2.63 11.84
C ALA A 172 11.01 3.72 12.82
N GLN A 173 10.06 3.44 13.71
CA GLN A 173 9.72 4.34 14.81
C GLN A 173 10.89 4.54 15.79
N ARG A 174 11.71 3.51 16.01
CA ARG A 174 12.96 3.63 16.76
C ARG A 174 13.98 4.52 16.04
N ALA A 175 14.13 4.39 14.72
CA ALA A 175 15.00 5.25 13.92
C ALA A 175 14.63 6.74 14.04
N LEU A 176 13.32 7.06 14.04
CA LEU A 176 12.81 8.41 14.30
C LEU A 176 13.16 8.93 15.70
N ALA A 177 13.04 8.08 16.72
CA ALA A 177 13.32 8.44 18.11
C ALA A 177 14.83 8.55 18.43
N GLU A 178 15.66 7.79 17.73
CA GLU A 178 17.13 7.76 17.86
C GLU A 178 17.83 8.80 16.94
N GLY A 179 17.08 9.48 16.06
CA GLY A 179 17.58 10.62 15.28
C GLY A 179 18.29 10.28 13.97
N TYR A 180 18.03 9.11 13.37
CA TYR A 180 18.61 8.71 12.09
C TYR A 180 18.08 9.57 10.93
N GLU A 181 18.93 9.88 9.95
CA GLU A 181 18.58 10.70 8.79
C GLU A 181 17.89 9.88 7.68
N ALA A 182 18.19 8.57 7.64
CA ALA A 182 17.56 7.63 6.73
C ALA A 182 17.24 6.28 7.39
N CYS A 183 16.33 5.54 6.78
CA CYS A 183 15.98 4.19 7.17
C CYS A 183 15.87 3.33 5.90
N ILE A 184 16.74 2.32 5.80
CA ILE A 184 16.90 1.48 4.61
C ILE A 184 16.28 0.12 4.89
N THR A 185 15.49 -0.43 3.97
CA THR A 185 14.77 -1.70 4.16
C THR A 185 15.27 -2.78 3.21
N ALA A 186 15.87 -3.83 3.74
CA ALA A 186 16.11 -5.09 3.04
C ALA A 186 14.91 -6.03 3.29
N GLY A 187 14.02 -6.15 2.29
CA GLY A 187 12.79 -6.90 2.46
C GLY A 187 11.84 -6.84 1.27
N GLY A 188 10.56 -7.13 1.53
CA GLY A 188 9.49 -7.13 0.53
C GLY A 188 8.47 -6.00 0.72
N ASP A 189 7.45 -5.95 -0.15
CA ASP A 189 6.41 -4.90 -0.13
C ASP A 189 5.78 -4.68 1.25
N GLY A 190 5.48 -5.76 1.99
CA GLY A 190 4.93 -5.66 3.35
C GLY A 190 5.90 -5.07 4.39
N THR A 191 7.21 -5.25 4.17
CA THR A 191 8.30 -4.65 4.95
C THR A 191 8.40 -3.16 4.63
N VAL A 192 8.54 -2.84 3.34
CA VAL A 192 8.61 -1.47 2.80
C VAL A 192 7.40 -0.65 3.23
N GLN A 193 6.19 -1.17 3.07
CA GLN A 193 4.95 -0.50 3.47
C GLN A 193 4.87 -0.26 4.99
N SER A 194 5.40 -1.18 5.80
CA SER A 194 5.43 -1.02 7.26
C SER A 194 6.38 0.07 7.73
N VAL A 195 7.47 0.33 6.98
CA VAL A 195 8.44 1.40 7.26
C VAL A 195 7.97 2.72 6.65
N ALA A 196 7.55 2.72 5.39
CA ALA A 196 6.95 3.87 4.71
C ALA A 196 5.76 4.46 5.50
N GLY A 197 4.90 3.62 6.09
CA GLY A 197 3.80 4.05 6.95
C GLY A 197 4.21 4.55 8.33
N ALA A 198 5.44 4.28 8.78
CA ALA A 198 6.03 4.83 10.00
C ALA A 198 6.76 6.16 9.75
N LEU A 199 7.42 6.30 8.59
CA LEU A 199 8.14 7.52 8.18
C LEU A 199 7.22 8.59 7.53
N ALA A 200 5.95 8.26 7.26
CA ALA A 200 4.99 9.18 6.64
C ALA A 200 4.76 10.44 7.50
N GLY A 201 5.01 11.61 6.90
CA GLY A 201 4.96 12.91 7.56
C GLY A 201 6.26 13.32 8.25
N THR A 202 7.36 12.58 8.06
CA THR A 202 8.67 12.84 8.70
C THR A 202 9.73 13.25 7.67
N ASP A 203 10.84 13.82 8.17
CA ASP A 203 11.95 14.23 7.33
C ASP A 203 12.93 13.10 6.95
N VAL A 204 12.77 11.89 7.51
CA VAL A 204 13.68 10.75 7.35
C VAL A 204 13.47 10.04 6.02
N VAL A 205 14.56 9.71 5.32
CA VAL A 205 14.52 9.17 3.95
C VAL A 205 14.43 7.65 3.94
N LEU A 206 13.49 7.09 3.18
CA LEU A 206 13.38 5.66 2.91
C LEU A 206 14.39 5.22 1.83
N GLY A 207 15.26 4.27 2.17
CA GLY A 207 15.98 3.44 1.19
C GLY A 207 15.29 2.09 1.01
N ILE A 208 15.26 1.56 -0.21
CA ILE A 208 14.66 0.25 -0.51
C ILE A 208 15.70 -0.65 -1.16
N LEU A 209 16.03 -1.77 -0.53
CA LEU A 209 16.79 -2.89 -1.10
C LEU A 209 15.80 -4.03 -1.44
N PRO A 210 15.52 -4.29 -2.73
CA PRO A 210 14.46 -5.22 -3.13
C PRO A 210 14.82 -6.69 -2.92
N PHE A 211 14.29 -7.31 -1.87
CA PHE A 211 14.38 -8.76 -1.64
C PHE A 211 13.01 -9.46 -1.66
N GLY A 212 11.92 -8.73 -1.95
CA GLY A 212 10.58 -9.28 -2.15
C GLY A 212 10.29 -9.75 -3.58
N THR A 213 9.08 -10.30 -3.79
CA THR A 213 8.71 -10.95 -5.06
C THR A 213 8.09 -10.01 -6.10
N HIS A 214 7.51 -8.88 -5.69
CA HIS A 214 6.77 -7.98 -6.60
C HIS A 214 7.31 -6.54 -6.56
N MET A 215 7.60 -6.02 -5.36
CA MET A 215 8.34 -4.77 -5.16
C MET A 215 7.66 -3.57 -5.83
N ASN A 216 6.33 -3.52 -5.78
CA ASN A 216 5.45 -2.57 -6.45
C ASN A 216 5.79 -1.11 -6.13
N VAL A 217 6.25 -0.83 -4.91
CA VAL A 217 6.70 0.51 -4.49
C VAL A 217 8.05 0.87 -5.14
N ALA A 218 9.03 -0.04 -5.12
CA ALA A 218 10.34 0.16 -5.75
C ALA A 218 10.18 0.37 -7.28
N HIS A 219 9.40 -0.49 -7.91
CA HIS A 219 9.01 -0.40 -9.31
C HIS A 219 8.30 0.92 -9.65
N GLY A 220 7.40 1.40 -8.78
CA GLY A 220 6.71 2.68 -8.94
C GLY A 220 7.65 3.90 -8.93
N PHE A 221 8.75 3.82 -8.18
CA PHE A 221 9.81 4.84 -8.20
C PHE A 221 10.83 4.67 -9.34
N GLY A 222 10.88 3.51 -9.99
CA GLY A 222 11.91 3.16 -10.98
C GLY A 222 13.22 2.66 -10.35
N ILE A 223 13.18 2.24 -9.08
CA ILE A 223 14.31 1.62 -8.39
C ILE A 223 14.55 0.22 -8.99
N PRO A 224 15.79 -0.14 -9.39
CA PRO A 224 16.12 -1.46 -9.91
C PRO A 224 15.77 -2.58 -8.93
N LEU A 225 15.34 -3.75 -9.43
CA LEU A 225 15.01 -4.91 -8.59
C LEU A 225 16.23 -5.76 -8.17
N GLU A 226 17.41 -5.49 -8.72
CA GLU A 226 18.65 -6.11 -8.26
C GLU A 226 19.16 -5.36 -7.01
N PRO A 227 19.42 -6.03 -5.87
CA PRO A 227 19.76 -5.34 -4.62
C PRO A 227 20.98 -4.41 -4.71
N ILE A 228 22.00 -4.80 -5.47
CA ILE A 228 23.25 -4.02 -5.62
C ILE A 228 23.01 -2.77 -6.48
N ASP A 229 22.19 -2.86 -7.54
CA ASP A 229 21.79 -1.68 -8.33
C ASP A 229 20.88 -0.73 -7.52
N ALA A 230 20.05 -1.26 -6.63
CA ALA A 230 19.26 -0.45 -5.69
C ALA A 230 20.14 0.22 -4.63
N ALA A 231 21.17 -0.47 -4.13
CA ALA A 231 22.20 0.14 -3.28
C ALA A 231 22.93 1.28 -4.00
N HIS A 232 23.21 1.14 -5.30
CA HIS A 232 23.73 2.22 -6.14
C HIS A 232 22.74 3.37 -6.40
N VAL A 233 21.42 3.20 -6.19
CA VAL A 233 20.46 4.31 -6.14
C VAL A 233 20.56 5.05 -4.79
N ILE A 234 20.57 4.32 -3.67
CA ILE A 234 20.72 4.88 -2.32
C ILE A 234 22.06 5.66 -2.20
N ALA A 235 23.16 5.07 -2.68
CA ALA A 235 24.49 5.67 -2.70
C ALA A 235 24.58 7.01 -3.47
N ARG A 236 23.62 7.32 -4.37
CA ARG A 236 23.56 8.62 -5.06
C ARG A 236 22.97 9.74 -4.20
N LYS A 237 22.39 9.41 -3.04
CA LYS A 237 21.79 10.33 -2.06
C LYS A 237 20.75 11.30 -2.68
N ARG A 238 20.10 10.89 -3.77
CA ARG A 238 19.05 11.66 -4.46
C ARG A 238 17.70 11.33 -3.84
N VAL A 239 17.02 12.35 -3.34
CA VAL A 239 15.73 12.20 -2.65
C VAL A 239 14.60 12.67 -3.57
N ARG A 240 13.59 11.82 -3.75
CA ARG A 240 12.30 12.18 -4.33
C ARG A 240 11.21 12.22 -3.26
N SER A 241 10.26 13.12 -3.44
CA SER A 241 9.02 13.13 -2.67
C SER A 241 8.10 12.01 -3.16
N CYS A 242 7.43 11.35 -2.22
CA CYS A 242 6.41 10.35 -2.45
C CYS A 242 5.09 10.86 -1.86
N ASP A 243 4.11 11.03 -2.74
CA ASP A 243 2.71 11.21 -2.37
C ASP A 243 2.14 9.89 -1.85
N ALA A 244 1.10 9.96 -1.04
CA ALA A 244 0.34 8.79 -0.62
C ALA A 244 -1.17 9.07 -0.67
N GLY A 245 -1.96 8.02 -0.83
CA GLY A 245 -3.40 8.12 -0.62
C GLY A 245 -3.75 7.99 0.85
N GLU A 246 -4.86 8.58 1.27
CA GLU A 246 -5.47 8.37 2.57
C GLU A 246 -6.95 8.00 2.41
N VAL A 247 -7.42 7.00 3.16
CA VAL A 247 -8.85 6.68 3.30
C VAL A 247 -9.15 6.18 4.72
N HIS A 248 -10.26 6.63 5.30
CA HIS A 248 -10.66 6.35 6.71
C HIS A 248 -9.52 6.57 7.73
N GLY A 249 -8.69 7.62 7.53
CA GLY A 249 -7.56 7.95 8.39
C GLY A 249 -6.36 6.99 8.28
N ARG A 250 -6.30 6.16 7.24
CA ARG A 250 -5.16 5.28 6.95
C ARG A 250 -4.49 5.65 5.64
N ILE A 251 -3.17 5.82 5.70
CA ILE A 251 -2.31 6.05 4.54
C ILE A 251 -2.11 4.75 3.74
N PHE A 252 -2.01 4.87 2.42
CA PHE A 252 -1.69 3.79 1.49
C PHE A 252 -0.76 4.28 0.36
N PHE A 253 0.18 3.44 -0.06
CA PHE A 253 1.21 3.82 -1.03
C PHE A 253 1.03 3.19 -2.41
N GLU A 254 0.34 2.04 -2.49
CA GLU A 254 0.05 1.41 -3.77
C GLU A 254 -1.40 1.68 -4.20
N THR A 255 -2.37 1.19 -3.42
CA THR A 255 -3.74 0.99 -3.89
C THR A 255 -4.78 0.88 -2.76
N ALA A 256 -5.85 1.65 -2.85
CA ALA A 256 -7.07 1.45 -2.08
C ALA A 256 -8.28 1.23 -3.00
N GLY A 257 -9.46 0.95 -2.46
CA GLY A 257 -10.67 0.83 -3.28
C GLY A 257 -11.73 -0.12 -2.72
N ILE A 258 -12.51 -0.69 -3.63
CA ILE A 258 -13.58 -1.63 -3.34
C ILE A 258 -13.63 -2.81 -4.33
N GLY A 259 -14.10 -3.95 -3.85
CA GLY A 259 -14.47 -5.10 -4.67
C GLY A 259 -13.54 -6.29 -4.47
N LEU A 260 -12.88 -6.74 -5.53
CA LEU A 260 -12.21 -8.05 -5.57
C LEU A 260 -11.21 -8.26 -4.42
N ASP A 261 -10.43 -7.25 -4.02
CA ASP A 261 -9.43 -7.40 -2.96
C ASP A 261 -10.06 -7.49 -1.55
N ALA A 262 -11.11 -6.72 -1.30
CA ALA A 262 -11.89 -6.85 -0.06
C ALA A 262 -12.59 -8.22 0.03
N GLU A 263 -13.00 -8.76 -1.12
CA GLU A 263 -13.57 -10.11 -1.23
C GLU A 263 -12.52 -11.23 -1.16
N LEU A 264 -11.29 -11.00 -1.62
CA LEU A 264 -10.14 -11.88 -1.43
C LEU A 264 -9.74 -11.95 0.05
N ALA A 265 -9.73 -10.83 0.77
CA ALA A 265 -9.56 -10.82 2.23
C ALA A 265 -10.73 -11.53 2.94
N GLY A 266 -11.95 -11.41 2.42
CA GLY A 266 -13.10 -12.22 2.84
C GLY A 266 -12.90 -13.72 2.61
N ALA A 267 -12.36 -14.12 1.46
CA ALA A 267 -12.09 -15.51 1.08
C ALA A 267 -10.92 -16.11 1.88
N ALA A 268 -9.86 -15.35 2.14
CA ALA A 268 -8.74 -15.75 3.00
C ALA A 268 -9.24 -16.19 4.38
N ARG A 269 -10.15 -15.42 5.00
CA ARG A 269 -10.81 -15.77 6.28
C ARG A 269 -11.63 -17.08 6.25
N HIS A 270 -12.00 -17.60 5.08
CA HIS A 270 -12.58 -18.95 4.95
C HIS A 270 -11.48 -20.01 4.76
N ALA A 271 -10.47 -19.73 3.94
CA ALA A 271 -9.32 -20.62 3.70
C ALA A 271 -8.48 -20.89 4.97
N GLU A 272 -8.23 -19.87 5.79
CA GLU A 272 -7.60 -19.96 7.12
C GLU A 272 -8.33 -20.93 8.05
N ARG A 273 -9.65 -21.04 7.91
CA ARG A 273 -10.52 -21.96 8.66
C ARG A 273 -10.72 -23.30 7.94
N GLY A 274 -9.85 -23.64 6.98
CA GLY A 274 -9.89 -24.86 6.18
C GLY A 274 -10.99 -24.90 5.11
N ARG A 275 -11.86 -23.89 5.01
CA ARG A 275 -13.02 -23.88 4.11
C ARG A 275 -12.68 -23.30 2.74
N TRP A 276 -11.74 -23.97 2.07
CA TRP A 276 -11.25 -23.59 0.73
C TRP A 276 -12.36 -23.54 -0.32
N ARG A 277 -13.38 -24.41 -0.23
CA ARG A 277 -14.52 -24.41 -1.16
C ARG A 277 -15.32 -23.10 -1.07
N ASP A 278 -15.70 -22.67 0.15
CA ASP A 278 -16.34 -21.37 0.38
C ASP A 278 -15.51 -20.21 -0.21
N ALA A 279 -14.19 -20.26 -0.04
CA ALA A 279 -13.27 -19.22 -0.50
C ALA A 279 -13.28 -19.10 -2.03
N PHE A 280 -13.15 -20.22 -2.76
CA PHE A 280 -13.26 -20.24 -4.21
C PHE A 280 -14.68 -19.91 -4.69
N ASP A 281 -15.73 -20.40 -4.03
CA ASP A 281 -17.13 -20.10 -4.37
C ASP A 281 -17.50 -18.64 -4.07
N ARG A 282 -16.82 -17.97 -3.14
CA ARG A 282 -16.95 -16.52 -2.91
C ARG A 282 -16.35 -15.73 -4.08
N ILE A 283 -15.06 -15.95 -4.39
CA ILE A 283 -14.35 -15.27 -5.48
C ILE A 283 -15.04 -15.53 -6.83
N GLY A 284 -15.40 -16.80 -7.09
CA GLY A 284 -16.03 -17.25 -8.33
C GLY A 284 -17.44 -16.71 -8.54
N ARG A 285 -18.20 -16.44 -7.47
CA ARG A 285 -19.46 -15.68 -7.52
C ARG A 285 -19.22 -14.18 -7.67
N TYR A 286 -18.25 -13.62 -6.96
CA TYR A 286 -17.94 -12.20 -7.06
C TYR A 286 -17.63 -11.78 -8.51
N VAL A 287 -16.66 -12.46 -9.14
CA VAL A 287 -16.27 -12.28 -10.54
C VAL A 287 -17.42 -12.46 -11.54
N THR A 288 -18.50 -13.17 -11.19
CA THR A 288 -19.63 -13.45 -12.11
C THR A 288 -20.91 -12.68 -11.81
N GLN A 289 -21.11 -12.19 -10.59
CA GLN A 289 -22.38 -11.66 -10.11
C GLN A 289 -22.22 -10.42 -9.20
N GLY A 290 -21.05 -10.20 -8.61
CA GLY A 290 -20.74 -9.06 -7.75
C GLY A 290 -20.62 -7.76 -8.56
N THR A 291 -21.75 -7.15 -8.89
CA THR A 291 -21.80 -5.79 -9.46
C THR A 291 -22.56 -4.85 -8.54
N HIS A 292 -21.94 -3.73 -8.18
CA HIS A 292 -22.51 -2.75 -7.27
C HIS A 292 -22.79 -1.43 -7.99
N ARG A 293 -23.82 -0.69 -7.54
CA ARG A 293 -24.02 0.70 -7.95
C ARG A 293 -23.20 1.61 -7.03
N VAL A 294 -22.30 2.39 -7.59
CA VAL A 294 -21.43 3.30 -6.84
C VAL A 294 -21.42 4.64 -7.53
N ASN A 295 -21.63 5.70 -6.74
CA ASN A 295 -21.47 7.08 -7.19
C ASN A 295 -20.07 7.53 -6.78
N ILE A 296 -19.31 8.08 -7.72
CA ILE A 296 -17.95 8.59 -7.54
C ILE A 296 -18.00 10.11 -7.75
N THR A 297 -17.70 10.91 -6.72
CA THR A 297 -17.62 12.37 -6.84
C THR A 297 -16.16 12.79 -7.02
N ILE A 298 -15.87 13.48 -8.12
CA ILE A 298 -14.55 14.01 -8.50
C ILE A 298 -14.75 15.42 -9.05
N ASP A 299 -13.99 16.40 -8.56
CA ASP A 299 -14.06 17.81 -8.98
C ASP A 299 -15.51 18.32 -9.10
N ASP A 300 -16.26 18.11 -8.00
CA ASP A 300 -17.68 18.39 -7.79
C ASP A 300 -18.67 17.74 -8.78
N LYS A 301 -18.23 16.74 -9.55
CA LYS A 301 -19.03 15.98 -10.51
C LYS A 301 -19.22 14.54 -10.05
N THR A 302 -20.47 14.14 -9.89
CA THR A 302 -20.84 12.78 -9.47
C THR A 302 -21.09 11.87 -10.66
N HIS A 303 -20.27 10.84 -10.83
CA HIS A 303 -20.41 9.81 -11.86
C HIS A 303 -21.01 8.53 -11.26
N ALA A 304 -22.18 8.11 -11.76
CA ALA A 304 -22.85 6.89 -11.31
C ALA A 304 -22.44 5.68 -12.17
N HIS A 305 -21.76 4.70 -11.56
CA HIS A 305 -21.26 3.50 -12.24
C HIS A 305 -21.89 2.21 -11.70
N ARG A 306 -21.91 1.17 -12.55
CA ARG A 306 -22.18 -0.22 -12.15
C ARG A 306 -20.90 -1.05 -12.29
N VAL A 307 -20.24 -1.26 -11.16
CA VAL A 307 -18.84 -1.71 -11.08
C VAL A 307 -18.72 -3.14 -10.56
N MET A 308 -17.71 -3.88 -11.03
CA MET A 308 -17.20 -5.07 -10.36
C MET A 308 -16.09 -4.71 -9.37
N GLN A 309 -15.32 -3.65 -9.65
CA GLN A 309 -14.20 -3.21 -8.82
C GLN A 309 -13.92 -1.73 -9.11
N ILE A 310 -13.48 -0.99 -8.09
CA ILE A 310 -12.87 0.32 -8.28
C ILE A 310 -11.56 0.29 -7.49
N LEU A 311 -10.47 0.64 -8.14
CA LEU A 311 -9.20 0.91 -7.49
C LEU A 311 -8.92 2.41 -7.51
N VAL A 312 -8.29 2.90 -6.45
CA VAL A 312 -7.73 4.24 -6.29
C VAL A 312 -6.24 4.02 -6.07
N LEU A 313 -5.46 4.24 -7.11
CA LEU A 313 -4.03 3.96 -7.16
C LEU A 313 -3.22 5.21 -6.85
N ASN A 314 -2.06 4.97 -6.24
CA ASN A 314 -0.96 5.92 -6.08
C ASN A 314 0.26 5.40 -6.87
N SER A 315 0.51 4.08 -6.88
CA SER A 315 1.53 3.44 -7.72
C SER A 315 1.00 3.05 -9.12
N PRO A 316 1.83 3.11 -10.19
CA PRO A 316 1.49 2.52 -11.49
C PRO A 316 1.38 0.97 -11.47
N TYR A 317 1.92 0.32 -10.43
CA TYR A 317 1.88 -1.13 -10.23
C TYR A 317 0.84 -1.57 -9.20
N TYR A 318 0.31 -2.77 -9.38
CA TYR A 318 -0.77 -3.33 -8.56
C TYR A 318 -0.61 -4.85 -8.36
N GLY A 319 -0.80 -5.31 -7.13
CA GLY A 319 -0.88 -6.74 -6.81
C GLY A 319 0.43 -7.48 -7.05
N TRP A 320 0.46 -8.36 -8.07
CA TRP A 320 1.62 -9.21 -8.38
C TRP A 320 2.57 -8.55 -9.39
N GLY A 321 2.98 -7.30 -9.16
CA GLY A 321 3.84 -6.57 -10.08
C GLY A 321 3.18 -6.18 -11.40
N PHE A 322 1.84 -6.11 -11.46
CA PHE A 322 1.13 -5.82 -12.70
C PHE A 322 1.11 -4.30 -12.98
N PRO A 323 1.60 -3.83 -14.13
CA PRO A 323 1.60 -2.41 -14.50
C PRO A 323 0.20 -2.00 -14.98
N LEU A 324 -0.71 -1.73 -14.03
CA LEU A 324 -2.14 -1.53 -14.29
C LEU A 324 -2.41 -0.17 -14.95
N LEU A 325 -1.70 0.87 -14.50
CA LEU A 325 -1.70 2.22 -15.05
C LEU A 325 -0.24 2.68 -15.21
N PRO A 326 0.46 2.27 -16.29
CA PRO A 326 1.91 2.50 -16.44
C PRO A 326 2.34 3.98 -16.47
N ASP A 327 1.38 4.90 -16.56
CA ASP A 327 1.53 6.35 -16.60
C ASP A 327 0.78 7.03 -15.42
N ALA A 328 0.62 6.33 -14.30
CA ALA A 328 0.40 6.95 -12.99
C ALA A 328 1.75 7.35 -12.38
N ALA A 329 1.77 8.39 -11.54
CA ALA A 329 2.98 8.91 -10.90
C ALA A 329 2.78 9.05 -9.39
N MET A 330 3.82 8.75 -8.62
CA MET A 330 3.79 8.78 -7.15
C MET A 330 4.20 10.15 -6.56
N ASP A 331 4.30 11.20 -7.39
CA ASP A 331 4.83 12.52 -7.03
C ASP A 331 4.10 13.72 -7.71
N ASP A 332 3.01 13.48 -8.43
CA ASP A 332 2.25 14.52 -9.15
C ASP A 332 1.16 15.23 -8.32
N GLY A 333 0.80 14.66 -7.17
CA GLY A 333 -0.22 15.10 -6.22
C GLY A 333 -1.66 14.82 -6.63
N LEU A 334 -1.91 13.72 -7.33
CA LEU A 334 -3.20 13.18 -7.71
C LEU A 334 -3.28 11.69 -7.31
N LEU A 335 -4.50 11.17 -7.19
CA LEU A 335 -4.76 9.73 -7.15
C LEU A 335 -5.47 9.30 -8.43
N ASP A 336 -5.20 8.06 -8.84
CA ASP A 336 -5.61 7.51 -10.12
C ASP A 336 -6.74 6.48 -9.94
N VAL A 337 -7.96 6.81 -10.37
CA VAL A 337 -9.14 5.96 -10.17
C VAL A 337 -9.38 5.06 -11.38
N ALA A 338 -9.13 3.76 -11.24
CA ALA A 338 -9.45 2.75 -12.24
C ALA A 338 -10.79 2.07 -11.93
N VAL A 339 -11.82 2.42 -12.71
CA VAL A 339 -13.18 1.88 -12.59
C VAL A 339 -13.37 0.68 -13.53
N PHE A 340 -13.59 -0.50 -12.96
CA PHE A 340 -13.84 -1.73 -13.69
C PHE A 340 -15.35 -2.05 -13.73
N PRO A 341 -16.01 -2.00 -14.90
CA PRO A 341 -17.40 -2.41 -15.06
C PRO A 341 -17.55 -3.94 -14.90
N ARG A 342 -18.77 -4.45 -15.07
CA ARG A 342 -19.02 -5.90 -15.13
C ARG A 342 -18.18 -6.58 -16.22
N MET A 343 -17.25 -7.44 -15.83
CA MET A 343 -16.49 -8.30 -16.75
C MET A 343 -17.06 -9.73 -16.75
N GLY A 344 -16.95 -10.43 -17.88
CA GLY A 344 -17.18 -11.89 -17.94
C GLY A 344 -15.91 -12.67 -17.60
N ARG A 345 -16.01 -13.93 -17.16
CA ARG A 345 -14.84 -14.78 -16.82
C ARG A 345 -13.76 -14.80 -17.91
N VAL A 346 -14.16 -14.86 -19.18
CA VAL A 346 -13.24 -14.84 -20.34
C VAL A 346 -12.54 -13.48 -20.48
N ALA A 347 -13.24 -12.37 -20.23
CA ALA A 347 -12.66 -11.03 -20.28
C ALA A 347 -11.67 -10.80 -19.14
N LEU A 348 -11.99 -11.24 -17.91
CA LEU A 348 -11.06 -11.19 -16.78
C LEU A 348 -9.82 -12.07 -17.04
N LEU A 349 -10.00 -13.31 -17.52
CA LEU A 349 -8.89 -14.22 -17.82
C LEU A 349 -7.97 -13.64 -18.91
N ARG A 350 -8.52 -13.04 -19.97
CA ARG A 350 -7.73 -12.32 -20.99
C ARG A 350 -6.99 -11.12 -20.39
N GLY A 351 -7.61 -10.39 -19.46
CA GLY A 351 -6.96 -9.30 -18.73
C GLY A 351 -5.75 -9.77 -17.90
N VAL A 352 -5.92 -10.83 -17.11
CA VAL A 352 -4.83 -11.42 -16.31
C VAL A 352 -3.70 -11.96 -17.21
N VAL A 353 -4.04 -12.62 -18.33
CA VAL A 353 -3.04 -13.10 -19.30
C VAL A 353 -2.29 -11.96 -19.98
N ALA A 354 -2.95 -10.84 -20.27
CA ALA A 354 -2.29 -9.66 -20.83
C ALA A 354 -1.33 -9.02 -19.82
N LEU A 355 -1.77 -8.80 -18.57
CA LEU A 355 -0.93 -8.26 -17.50
C LEU A 355 0.31 -9.14 -17.22
N LEU A 356 0.14 -10.47 -17.23
CA LEU A 356 1.25 -11.44 -17.09
C LEU A 356 2.29 -11.39 -18.23
N ARG A 357 2.01 -10.69 -19.33
CA ARG A 357 2.91 -10.48 -20.47
C ARG A 357 3.38 -9.03 -20.64
N GLY A 358 2.91 -8.10 -19.81
CA GLY A 358 3.05 -6.67 -20.06
C GLY A 358 2.26 -6.17 -21.27
N GLU A 359 1.31 -6.95 -21.79
CA GLU A 359 0.41 -6.53 -22.87
C GLU A 359 -0.66 -5.55 -22.35
N PRO A 360 -1.06 -4.53 -23.12
CA PRO A 360 -2.14 -3.63 -22.73
C PRO A 360 -3.45 -4.38 -22.45
N LEU A 361 -4.17 -3.98 -21.38
CA LEU A 361 -5.46 -4.58 -21.01
C LEU A 361 -6.46 -4.58 -22.19
N PRO A 362 -7.07 -5.73 -22.55
CA PRO A 362 -8.05 -5.83 -23.65
C PRO A 362 -9.28 -4.93 -23.46
N HIS A 363 -9.60 -4.60 -22.21
CA HIS A 363 -10.56 -3.58 -21.83
C HIS A 363 -9.87 -2.66 -20.82
N ARG A 364 -9.53 -1.44 -21.23
CA ARG A 364 -9.02 -0.43 -20.30
C ARG A 364 -10.13 -0.05 -19.30
N PRO A 365 -9.82 0.13 -18.01
CA PRO A 365 -10.76 0.70 -17.05
C PRO A 365 -11.14 2.13 -17.47
N ILE A 366 -12.28 2.62 -17.00
CA ILE A 366 -12.56 4.06 -17.06
C ILE A 366 -11.62 4.71 -16.02
N ARG A 367 -10.77 5.65 -16.46
CA ARG A 367 -9.75 6.29 -15.64
C ARG A 367 -10.15 7.73 -15.30
N TYR A 368 -10.00 8.11 -14.03
CA TYR A 368 -10.07 9.49 -13.56
C TYR A 368 -8.82 9.83 -12.75
N ARG A 369 -8.42 11.11 -12.69
CA ARG A 369 -7.33 11.58 -11.82
C ARG A 369 -7.84 12.75 -10.98
N ALA A 370 -7.61 12.72 -9.68
CA ALA A 370 -8.19 13.68 -8.74
C ALA A 370 -7.39 13.80 -7.43
N LYS A 371 -7.47 14.95 -6.76
CA LYS A 371 -6.87 15.14 -5.42
C LYS A 371 -7.71 14.53 -4.31
N ARG A 372 -9.02 14.46 -4.50
CA ARG A 372 -10.02 13.98 -3.55
C ARG A 372 -11.13 13.28 -4.31
N ILE A 373 -11.54 12.11 -3.81
CA ILE A 373 -12.55 11.26 -4.41
C ILE A 373 -13.51 10.82 -3.33
N GLU A 374 -14.81 11.12 -3.48
CA GLU A 374 -15.83 10.53 -2.63
C GLU A 374 -16.45 9.32 -3.33
N MET A 375 -16.69 8.24 -2.58
CA MET A 375 -17.42 7.08 -3.08
C MET A 375 -18.58 6.76 -2.15
N THR A 376 -19.78 6.65 -2.72
CA THR A 376 -21.00 6.31 -2.00
C THR A 376 -21.75 5.18 -2.71
N SER A 377 -22.45 4.35 -1.93
CA SER A 377 -23.28 3.27 -2.44
C SER A 377 -24.46 3.03 -1.49
N GLY A 378 -25.58 2.51 -2.01
CA GLY A 378 -26.71 2.07 -1.20
C GLY A 378 -26.46 0.74 -0.45
N ALA A 379 -25.26 0.16 -0.57
CA ALA A 379 -24.82 -1.02 0.16
C ALA A 379 -23.50 -0.75 0.87
N ALA A 380 -23.30 -1.34 2.05
CA ALA A 380 -22.05 -1.27 2.79
C ALA A 380 -20.97 -2.13 2.11
N LEU A 381 -20.27 -1.56 1.13
CA LEU A 381 -19.17 -2.22 0.42
C LEU A 381 -17.88 -2.05 1.22
N ALA A 382 -17.21 -3.15 1.55
CA ALA A 382 -15.95 -3.11 2.28
C ALA A 382 -14.85 -2.41 1.47
N VAL A 383 -14.15 -1.47 2.11
CA VAL A 383 -13.04 -0.70 1.54
C VAL A 383 -11.73 -1.36 1.96
N HIS A 384 -10.82 -1.53 1.00
CA HIS A 384 -9.46 -1.98 1.24
C HIS A 384 -8.44 -0.87 0.97
N ALA A 385 -7.28 -0.97 1.60
CA ALA A 385 -6.09 -0.17 1.33
C ALA A 385 -4.85 -1.07 1.53
N ASP A 386 -3.97 -1.14 0.53
CA ASP A 386 -2.76 -1.97 0.48
C ASP A 386 -2.99 -3.39 1.07
N GLY A 387 -3.93 -4.12 0.48
CA GLY A 387 -4.31 -5.50 0.86
C GLY A 387 -5.08 -5.68 2.17
N LYS A 388 -5.29 -4.62 2.98
CA LYS A 388 -5.98 -4.67 4.28
C LYS A 388 -7.38 -4.07 4.17
N ILE A 389 -8.40 -4.68 4.78
CA ILE A 389 -9.72 -4.03 4.93
C ILE A 389 -9.61 -2.92 5.98
N VAL A 390 -10.00 -1.71 5.62
CA VAL A 390 -9.88 -0.50 6.46
C VAL A 390 -11.21 0.08 6.92
N GLY A 391 -12.30 -0.21 6.20
CA GLY A 391 -13.62 0.32 6.51
C GLY A 391 -14.68 -0.15 5.50
N ALA A 392 -15.70 0.66 5.27
CA ALA A 392 -16.71 0.45 4.23
C ALA A 392 -17.16 1.79 3.62
N LEU A 393 -17.84 1.76 2.47
CA LEU A 393 -18.49 2.95 1.91
C LEU A 393 -19.61 3.43 2.85
N PRO A 394 -19.85 4.75 2.99
CA PRO A 394 -19.20 5.85 2.26
C PRO A 394 -17.74 6.11 2.67
N ALA A 395 -16.92 6.54 1.71
CA ALA A 395 -15.51 6.81 1.92
C ALA A 395 -15.05 8.05 1.13
N THR A 396 -14.17 8.84 1.74
CA THR A 396 -13.33 9.83 1.04
C THR A 396 -11.93 9.25 0.90
N PHE A 397 -11.41 9.26 -0.32
CA PHE A 397 -9.99 9.04 -0.63
C PHE A 397 -9.36 10.41 -0.91
N ALA A 398 -8.16 10.69 -0.38
CA ALA A 398 -7.47 11.95 -0.58
C ALA A 398 -5.98 11.75 -0.84
N CYS A 399 -5.41 12.51 -1.77
CA CYS A 399 -3.95 12.59 -1.95
C CYS A 399 -3.33 13.42 -0.82
N ARG A 400 -2.30 12.89 -0.19
CA ARG A 400 -1.40 13.60 0.73
C ARG A 400 -0.06 13.79 0.03
N ARG A 401 0.24 15.04 -0.33
CA ARG A 401 1.41 15.35 -1.16
C ARG A 401 2.73 15.23 -0.39
N GLY A 402 3.72 14.59 -1.00
CA GLY A 402 5.11 14.54 -0.54
C GLY A 402 5.31 14.07 0.90
N VAL A 403 4.44 13.20 1.40
CA VAL A 403 4.47 12.75 2.81
C VAL A 403 5.61 11.78 3.13
N LEU A 404 6.23 11.16 2.14
CA LEU A 404 7.37 10.28 2.33
C LEU A 404 8.53 10.76 1.47
N LYS A 405 9.77 10.63 1.97
CA LYS A 405 10.99 10.84 1.19
C LYS A 405 11.58 9.49 0.82
N VAL A 406 12.02 9.32 -0.43
CA VAL A 406 12.57 8.04 -0.94
C VAL A 406 13.85 8.31 -1.73
N PHE A 407 14.86 7.46 -1.60
CA PHE A 407 16.02 7.48 -2.50
C PHE A 407 15.65 6.90 -3.88
N ALA A 408 15.60 7.76 -4.92
CA ALA A 408 15.17 7.41 -6.28
C ALA A 408 15.65 8.42 -7.35
#